data_AF-V8PBQ9-F1
#
_entry.id   AF-V8PBQ9-F1
#
_cell.length_a   1.000
_cell.length_b   1.000
_cell.length_c   1.000
_cell.angle_alpha   90.00
_cell.angle_beta   90.00
_cell.angle_gamma   90.00
#
_symmetry.space_group_name_H-M   'P 1'
#
loop_
_entity.id
_entity.type
_entity.pdbx_description
1 polymer ?
#
loop_
_entity_poly.entity_id
_entity_poly.type
_entity_poly.pdbx_seq_one_letter_code
_entity_poly.pdbx_strand_id
1 'polypeptide(L)'
;NIIAILDEVIRKRLLIDGDGAGDDRRINLLVKSFIKWCHSGSQEEGYTQYQRMLSTLSQCEFSMGKTLLVYDMNLREMENYEKIYKDIEYDNLAKIIQQHPDRHETLKQLEALGKELQHLSHIKESVEDKLELRRKQFHVLLSTIHELQQTLENDEKLSEAEESSDAPMEAEDKQ
;
A
#
# COMPACT_ATOMS: atom_id res chain seq x y z
N ASN A 1 -28.86 0.38 -11.95
CA ASN A 1 -27.94 -0.69 -11.54
C ASN A 1 -28.55 -2.03 -11.96
N ILE A 2 -28.26 -2.50 -13.18
CA ILE A 2 -28.93 -3.64 -13.82
C ILE A 2 -28.63 -4.96 -13.09
N ILE A 3 -27.44 -5.06 -12.48
CA ILE A 3 -27.02 -6.24 -11.71
C ILE A 3 -27.92 -6.45 -10.49
N ALA A 4 -28.24 -5.38 -9.75
CA ALA A 4 -29.13 -5.45 -8.59
C ALA A 4 -30.56 -5.91 -8.96
N ILE A 5 -31.06 -5.46 -10.11
CA ILE A 5 -32.39 -5.85 -10.62
C ILE A 5 -32.38 -7.33 -11.05
N LEU A 6 -31.32 -7.78 -11.73
CA LEU A 6 -31.19 -9.16 -12.17
C LEU A 6 -31.10 -10.11 -10.97
N ASP A 7 -30.33 -9.73 -9.96
CA ASP A 7 -30.16 -10.51 -8.73
C ASP A 7 -31.48 -10.65 -7.95
N GLU A 8 -32.28 -9.57 -7.91
CA GLU A 8 -33.62 -9.61 -7.33
C GLU A 8 -34.60 -10.50 -8.11
N VAL A 9 -34.55 -10.46 -9.45
CA VAL A 9 -35.40 -11.30 -10.31
C VAL A 9 -35.04 -12.78 -10.17
N ILE A 10 -33.74 -13.11 -10.15
CA ILE A 10 -33.27 -14.49 -9.96
C ILE A 10 -33.68 -15.01 -8.58
N ARG A 11 -33.53 -14.19 -7.53
CA ARG A 11 -33.95 -14.55 -6.16
C ARG A 11 -35.45 -14.82 -6.08
N LYS A 12 -36.28 -13.95 -6.68
CA LYS A 12 -37.74 -14.15 -6.75
C LYS A 12 -38.11 -15.40 -7.54
N ARG A 13 -37.41 -15.68 -8.65
CA ARG A 13 -37.66 -16.86 -9.47
C ARG A 13 -37.31 -18.15 -8.73
N LEU A 14 -36.16 -18.19 -8.07
CA LEU A 14 -35.74 -19.33 -7.23
C LEU A 14 -36.69 -19.56 -6.06
N LEU A 15 -37.27 -18.51 -5.48
CA LEU A 15 -38.27 -18.62 -4.42
C LEU A 15 -39.60 -19.22 -4.92
N ILE A 16 -39.97 -18.93 -6.17
CA ILE A 16 -41.20 -19.45 -6.81
C ILE A 16 -41.00 -20.89 -7.27
N ASP A 17 -39.84 -21.20 -7.87
CA ASP A 17 -39.54 -22.53 -8.42
C ASP A 17 -39.00 -23.52 -7.35
N GLY A 18 -38.53 -23.03 -6.20
CA GLY A 18 -38.00 -23.84 -5.11
C GLY A 18 -39.09 -24.31 -4.13
N ASP A 19 -39.68 -25.48 -4.40
CA ASP A 19 -40.55 -26.36 -3.55
C ASP A 19 -41.79 -25.73 -2.85
N GLY A 20 -41.81 -24.43 -2.56
CA GLY A 20 -42.82 -23.74 -1.75
C GLY A 20 -44.22 -23.69 -2.35
N ALA A 21 -44.34 -23.68 -3.69
CA ALA A 21 -45.65 -23.79 -4.35
C ALA A 21 -46.24 -25.22 -4.28
N GLY A 22 -45.38 -26.23 -4.10
CA GLY A 22 -45.78 -27.64 -4.03
C GLY A 22 -46.39 -28.01 -2.68
N ASP A 23 -45.83 -27.46 -1.59
CA ASP A 23 -46.29 -27.72 -0.22
C ASP A 23 -47.60 -27.00 0.09
N ASP A 24 -47.74 -25.72 -0.32
CA ASP A 24 -49.00 -24.98 -0.20
C ASP A 24 -50.16 -25.71 -0.91
N ARG A 25 -49.89 -26.28 -2.09
CA ARG A 25 -50.86 -27.10 -2.83
C ARG A 25 -51.18 -28.40 -2.09
N ARG A 26 -50.18 -29.11 -1.55
CA ARG A 26 -50.36 -30.36 -0.79
C ARG A 26 -51.19 -30.13 0.47
N ILE A 27 -50.90 -29.07 1.22
CA ILE A 27 -51.64 -28.69 2.44
C ILE A 27 -53.09 -28.33 2.09
N ASN A 28 -53.32 -27.53 1.04
CA ASN A 28 -54.67 -27.21 0.58
C ASN A 28 -55.47 -28.46 0.16
N LEU A 29 -54.83 -29.44 -0.48
CA LEU A 29 -55.45 -30.72 -0.84
C LEU A 29 -55.76 -31.58 0.38
N LEU A 30 -54.87 -31.59 1.38
CA LEU A 30 -55.08 -32.29 2.65
C LEU A 30 -56.30 -31.72 3.39
N VAL A 31 -56.41 -30.40 3.50
CA VAL A 31 -57.55 -29.71 4.12
C VAL A 31 -58.87 -30.04 3.42
N LYS A 32 -58.91 -29.97 2.07
CA LYS A 32 -60.11 -30.33 1.30
C LYS A 32 -60.49 -31.80 1.49
N SER A 33 -59.51 -32.69 1.53
CA SER A 33 -59.72 -34.13 1.75
C SER A 33 -60.28 -34.41 3.14
N PHE A 34 -59.78 -33.71 4.16
CA PHE A 34 -60.28 -33.79 5.53
C PHE A 34 -61.74 -33.36 5.64
N ILE A 35 -62.08 -32.19 5.07
CA ILE A 35 -63.47 -31.69 5.08
C ILE A 35 -64.40 -32.70 4.39
N LYS A 36 -64.01 -33.26 3.25
CA LYS A 36 -64.81 -34.27 2.55
C LYS A 36 -65.00 -35.55 3.38
N TRP A 37 -63.93 -36.00 4.05
CA TRP A 37 -63.96 -37.18 4.90
C TRP A 37 -64.94 -37.04 6.07
N CYS A 38 -64.96 -35.87 6.74
CA CYS A 38 -65.90 -35.57 7.83
C CYS A 38 -67.39 -35.67 7.45
N HIS A 39 -67.71 -35.54 6.16
CA HIS A 39 -69.09 -35.58 5.65
C HIS A 39 -69.40 -36.89 4.91
N SER A 40 -68.50 -37.89 4.95
CA SER A 40 -68.69 -39.18 4.27
C SER A 40 -69.44 -40.18 5.16
N GLY A 41 -70.46 -40.86 4.62
CA GLY A 41 -71.39 -41.71 5.37
C GLY A 41 -71.07 -43.22 5.38
N SER A 42 -69.99 -43.67 4.73
CA SER A 42 -69.60 -45.09 4.63
C SER A 42 -68.31 -45.38 5.40
N GLN A 43 -68.30 -46.42 6.25
CA GLN A 43 -67.15 -46.76 7.09
C GLN A 43 -65.92 -47.27 6.31
N GLU A 44 -66.12 -48.02 5.22
CA GLU A 44 -65.02 -48.65 4.47
C GLU A 44 -64.27 -47.64 3.58
N GLU A 45 -65.00 -46.75 2.92
CA GLU A 45 -64.42 -45.62 2.17
C GLU A 45 -63.74 -44.61 3.10
N GLY A 46 -64.23 -44.48 4.33
CA GLY A 46 -63.64 -43.63 5.37
C GLY A 46 -62.23 -44.04 5.74
N TYR A 47 -61.95 -45.35 5.90
CA TYR A 47 -60.62 -45.82 6.30
C TYR A 47 -59.55 -45.58 5.23
N THR A 48 -59.87 -45.83 3.96
CA THR A 48 -58.92 -45.61 2.85
C THR A 48 -58.63 -44.12 2.64
N GLN A 49 -59.63 -43.25 2.80
CA GLN A 49 -59.43 -41.80 2.76
C GLN A 49 -58.55 -41.30 3.91
N TYR A 50 -58.76 -41.81 5.12
CA TYR A 50 -57.92 -41.52 6.29
C TYR A 50 -56.44 -41.89 6.05
N GLN A 51 -56.16 -43.08 5.54
CA GLN A 51 -54.79 -43.52 5.24
C GLN A 51 -54.10 -42.64 4.19
N ARG A 52 -54.84 -42.18 3.16
CA ARG A 52 -54.31 -41.24 2.16
C ARG A 52 -53.97 -39.87 2.77
N MET A 53 -54.79 -39.39 3.70
CA MET A 53 -54.51 -38.13 4.41
C MET A 53 -53.27 -38.26 5.30
N LEU A 54 -53.10 -39.37 6.04
CA LEU A 54 -51.90 -39.64 6.81
C LEU A 54 -50.64 -39.68 5.93
N SER A 55 -50.71 -40.34 4.77
CA SER A 55 -49.60 -40.37 3.82
C SER A 55 -49.25 -38.97 3.30
N THR A 56 -50.25 -38.14 3.01
CA THR A 56 -50.05 -36.75 2.58
C THR A 56 -49.41 -35.90 3.68
N LEU A 57 -49.84 -36.07 4.94
CA LEU A 57 -49.26 -35.38 6.09
C LEU A 57 -47.77 -35.76 6.27
N SER A 58 -47.46 -37.06 6.22
CA SER A 58 -46.08 -37.55 6.30
C SER A 58 -45.18 -36.99 5.20
N GLN A 59 -45.71 -36.84 3.98
CA GLN A 59 -44.98 -36.19 2.88
C GLN A 59 -44.71 -34.71 3.14
N CYS A 60 -45.65 -33.99 3.76
CA CYS A 60 -45.46 -32.59 4.14
C CYS A 60 -44.39 -32.46 5.23
N GLU A 61 -44.40 -33.33 6.24
CA GLU A 61 -43.40 -33.38 7.31
C GLU A 61 -41.99 -33.66 6.75
N PHE A 62 -41.88 -34.62 5.84
CA PHE A 62 -40.61 -34.94 5.18
C PHE A 62 -40.10 -33.77 4.32
N SER A 63 -41.00 -33.12 3.58
CA SER A 63 -40.70 -31.93 2.77
C SER A 63 -40.13 -30.81 3.64
N MET A 64 -40.80 -30.51 4.76
CA MET A 64 -40.36 -29.50 5.72
C MET A 64 -38.98 -29.84 6.30
N GLY A 65 -38.76 -31.09 6.73
CA GLY A 65 -37.48 -31.54 7.26
C GLY A 65 -36.34 -31.39 6.25
N LYS A 66 -36.60 -31.70 4.97
CA LYS A 66 -35.63 -31.50 3.89
C LYS A 66 -35.32 -30.02 3.68
N THR A 67 -36.32 -29.15 3.68
CA THR A 67 -36.14 -27.70 3.53
C THR A 67 -35.24 -27.13 4.64
N LEU A 68 -35.42 -27.56 5.88
CA LEU A 68 -34.55 -27.16 7.00
C LEU A 68 -33.09 -27.63 6.80
N LEU A 69 -32.89 -28.87 6.37
CA LEU A 69 -31.54 -29.38 6.10
C LEU A 69 -30.84 -28.61 4.96
N VAL A 70 -31.58 -28.29 3.89
CA VAL A 70 -31.05 -27.48 2.78
C VAL A 70 -30.73 -26.06 3.25
N TYR A 71 -31.57 -25.46 4.08
CA TYR A 71 -31.30 -24.16 4.67
C TYR A 71 -30.02 -24.15 5.50
N ASP A 72 -29.85 -25.12 6.41
CA ASP A 72 -28.65 -25.25 7.23
C ASP A 72 -27.39 -25.54 6.41
N MET A 73 -27.53 -26.29 5.31
CA MET A 73 -26.45 -26.52 4.36
C MET A 73 -26.05 -25.22 3.67
N ASN A 74 -27.01 -24.44 3.17
CA ASN A 74 -26.76 -23.17 2.50
C ASN A 74 -26.11 -22.14 3.44
N LEU A 75 -26.51 -22.11 4.72
CA LEU A 75 -25.85 -21.26 5.73
C LEU A 75 -24.36 -21.61 5.86
N ARG A 76 -24.05 -22.90 6.00
CA ARG A 76 -22.65 -23.38 6.09
C ARG A 76 -21.87 -23.10 4.82
N GLU A 77 -22.48 -23.22 3.65
CA GLU A 77 -21.84 -22.87 2.38
C GLU A 77 -21.54 -21.38 2.30
N MET A 78 -22.46 -20.50 2.72
CA MET A 78 -22.21 -19.06 2.77
C MET A 78 -21.05 -18.70 3.69
N GLU A 79 -20.98 -19.28 4.89
CA GLU A 79 -19.85 -19.09 5.81
C GLU A 79 -18.53 -19.57 5.20
N ASN A 80 -18.55 -20.70 4.50
CA ASN A 80 -17.38 -21.22 3.80
C ASN A 80 -16.92 -20.30 2.67
N TYR A 81 -17.85 -19.76 1.87
CA TYR A 81 -17.52 -18.81 0.82
C TYR A 81 -16.94 -17.51 1.38
N GLU A 82 -17.48 -17.00 2.49
CA GLU A 82 -16.93 -15.82 3.16
C GLU A 82 -15.50 -16.05 3.63
N LYS A 83 -15.23 -17.24 4.19
CA LYS A 83 -13.87 -17.63 4.60
C LYS A 83 -12.91 -17.70 3.41
N ILE A 84 -13.29 -18.40 2.33
CA ILE A 84 -12.48 -18.51 1.12
C ILE A 84 -12.18 -17.13 0.54
N TYR A 85 -13.17 -16.23 0.53
CA TYR A 85 -13.00 -14.87 0.06
C TYR A 85 -11.94 -14.11 0.87
N LYS A 86 -12.01 -14.20 2.21
CA LYS A 86 -11.01 -13.60 3.12
C LYS A 86 -9.62 -14.20 2.90
N ASP A 87 -9.52 -15.52 2.78
CA ASP A 87 -8.25 -16.20 2.54
C ASP A 87 -7.60 -15.72 1.22
N ILE A 88 -8.39 -15.57 0.14
CA ILE A 88 -7.91 -15.01 -1.14
C ILE A 88 -7.45 -13.56 -0.99
N GLU A 89 -8.17 -12.74 -0.23
CA GLU A 89 -7.80 -11.34 0.03
C GLU A 89 -6.45 -11.26 0.77
N TYR A 90 -6.25 -12.07 1.80
CA TYR A 90 -4.99 -12.16 2.54
C TYR A 90 -3.84 -12.63 1.66
N ASP A 91 -4.06 -13.67 0.84
CA ASP A 91 -3.04 -14.18 -0.09
C ASP A 91 -2.64 -13.12 -1.12
N ASN A 92 -3.59 -12.35 -1.64
CA ASN A 92 -3.31 -11.25 -2.56
C ASN A 92 -2.50 -10.13 -1.89
N LEU A 93 -2.87 -9.75 -0.67
CA LEU A 93 -2.12 -8.76 0.09
C LEU A 93 -0.70 -9.24 0.39
N ALA A 94 -0.54 -10.50 0.78
CA ALA A 94 0.77 -11.11 1.03
C ALA A 94 1.64 -11.09 -0.25
N LYS A 95 1.07 -11.41 -1.41
CA LYS A 95 1.78 -11.32 -2.70
C LYS A 95 2.24 -9.90 -3.02
N ILE A 96 1.42 -8.88 -2.74
CA ILE A 96 1.80 -7.48 -2.93
C ILE A 96 2.94 -7.11 -1.98
N ILE A 97 2.85 -7.50 -0.71
CA ILE A 97 3.91 -7.24 0.29
C ILE A 97 5.23 -7.87 -0.13
N GLN A 98 5.21 -9.10 -0.68
CA GLN A 98 6.41 -9.80 -1.15
C GLN A 98 7.09 -9.14 -2.37
N GLN A 99 6.43 -8.23 -3.08
CA GLN A 99 7.08 -7.45 -4.15
C GLN A 99 7.97 -6.34 -3.60
N HIS A 100 7.85 -6.01 -2.32
CA HIS A 100 8.67 -5.01 -1.66
C HIS A 100 9.87 -5.67 -0.95
N PRO A 101 11.01 -4.97 -0.87
CA PRO A 101 12.19 -5.50 -0.18
C PRO A 101 11.91 -5.72 1.30
N ASP A 102 12.66 -6.65 1.90
CA ASP A 102 12.55 -6.92 3.32
C ASP A 102 12.88 -5.67 4.14
N ARG A 103 12.06 -5.42 5.18
CA ARG A 103 12.20 -4.23 6.02
C ARG A 103 13.53 -4.25 6.78
N HIS A 104 13.95 -5.40 7.30
CA HIS A 104 15.17 -5.50 8.09
C HIS A 104 16.40 -5.28 7.21
N GLU A 105 16.41 -5.85 6.01
CA GLU A 105 17.47 -5.58 5.02
C GLU A 105 17.52 -4.10 4.65
N THR A 106 16.37 -3.48 4.37
CA THR A 106 16.27 -2.05 4.03
C THR A 106 16.79 -1.17 5.17
N LEU A 107 16.46 -1.49 6.43
CA LEU A 107 16.96 -0.76 7.60
C LEU A 107 18.48 -0.88 7.75
N LYS A 108 19.04 -2.07 7.52
CA LYS A 108 20.49 -2.30 7.56
C LYS A 108 21.21 -1.51 6.47
N GLN A 109 20.66 -1.46 5.26
CA GLN A 109 21.19 -0.65 4.17
C GLN A 109 21.14 0.85 4.52
N LEU A 110 20.05 1.30 5.12
CA LEU A 110 19.87 2.70 5.53
C LEU A 110 20.90 3.10 6.61
N GLU A 111 21.16 2.23 7.57
CA GLU A 111 22.21 2.45 8.58
C GLU A 111 23.61 2.53 7.94
N ALA A 112 23.92 1.63 7.00
CA ALA A 112 25.19 1.63 6.29
C ALA A 112 25.38 2.90 5.47
N LEU A 113 24.37 3.31 4.69
CA LEU A 113 24.37 4.58 3.95
C LEU A 113 24.52 5.78 4.89
N GLY A 114 23.88 5.76 6.06
CA GLY A 114 24.01 6.81 7.06
C GLY A 114 25.45 6.97 7.57
N LYS A 115 26.14 5.86 7.83
CA LYS A 115 27.56 5.85 8.22
C LYS A 115 28.46 6.35 7.10
N GLU A 116 28.19 5.93 5.87
CA GLU A 116 28.95 6.39 4.69
C GLU A 116 28.79 7.89 4.44
N LEU A 117 27.57 8.41 4.56
CA LEU A 117 27.29 9.85 4.46
C LEU A 117 28.03 10.65 5.53
N GLN A 118 28.03 10.20 6.79
CA GLN A 118 28.80 10.83 7.86
C GLN A 118 30.29 10.83 7.56
N HIS A 119 30.83 9.71 7.11
CA HIS A 119 32.24 9.59 6.74
C HIS A 119 32.62 10.53 5.59
N LEU A 120 31.82 10.58 4.52
CA LEU A 120 32.03 11.49 3.39
C LEU A 120 31.93 12.96 3.81
N SER A 121 31.02 13.30 4.73
CA SER A 121 30.91 14.64 5.30
C SER A 121 32.20 15.06 6.01
N HIS A 122 32.78 14.19 6.84
CA HIS A 122 34.04 14.48 7.51
C HIS A 122 35.22 14.62 6.54
N ILE A 123 35.28 13.80 5.48
CA ILE A 123 36.30 13.95 4.45
C ILE A 123 36.17 15.30 3.75
N LYS A 124 34.94 15.68 3.37
CA LYS A 124 34.67 16.97 2.73
C LYS A 124 35.17 18.12 3.59
N GLU A 125 34.81 18.15 4.87
CA GLU A 125 35.24 19.17 5.83
C GLU A 125 36.78 19.26 5.92
N SER A 126 37.46 18.11 6.08
CA SER A 126 38.93 18.06 6.10
C SER A 126 39.57 18.58 4.80
N VAL A 127 38.96 18.35 3.65
CA VAL A 127 39.45 18.87 2.36
C VAL A 127 39.22 20.37 2.26
N GLU A 128 38.06 20.87 2.70
CA GLU A 128 37.75 22.31 2.76
C GLU A 128 38.76 23.04 3.66
N ASP A 129 39.08 22.50 4.84
CA ASP A 129 40.09 23.05 5.75
C ASP A 129 41.49 23.12 5.12
N LYS A 130 41.92 22.04 4.46
CA LYS A 130 43.22 22.01 3.76
C LYS A 130 43.26 23.04 2.65
N LEU A 131 42.18 23.18 1.90
CA LEU A 131 42.12 24.11 0.79
C LEU A 131 42.14 25.56 1.29
N GLU A 132 41.46 25.85 2.40
CA GLU A 132 41.50 27.16 3.05
C GLU A 132 42.88 27.49 3.62
N LEU A 133 43.57 26.51 4.21
CA LEU A 133 44.96 26.67 4.63
C LEU A 133 45.87 27.03 3.44
N ARG A 134 45.69 26.36 2.29
CA ARG A 134 46.48 26.66 1.08
C ARG A 134 46.18 28.05 0.54
N ARG A 135 44.92 28.51 0.57
CA ARG A 135 44.58 29.91 0.22
C ARG A 135 45.34 30.90 1.10
N LYS A 136 45.34 30.69 2.42
CA LYS A 136 46.05 31.56 3.38
C LYS A 136 47.56 31.56 3.13
N GLN A 137 48.16 30.40 2.89
CA GLN A 137 49.58 30.29 2.56
C GLN A 137 49.93 31.02 1.25
N PHE A 138 49.08 30.90 0.23
CA PHE A 138 49.27 31.60 -1.04
C PHE A 138 49.15 33.12 -0.87
N HIS A 139 48.24 33.58 -0.01
CA HIS A 139 48.11 35.00 0.32
C HIS A 139 49.38 35.55 0.98
N VAL A 140 49.94 34.83 1.96
CA VAL A 140 51.21 35.24 2.62
C VAL A 140 52.36 35.33 1.61
N LEU A 141 52.47 34.36 0.69
CA LEU A 141 53.47 34.38 -0.37
C LEU A 141 53.30 35.61 -1.28
N LEU A 142 52.07 35.93 -1.67
CA LEU A 142 51.77 37.07 -2.53
C LEU A 142 52.10 38.41 -1.84
N SER A 143 51.78 38.53 -0.54
CA SER A 143 52.12 39.71 0.26
C SER A 143 53.64 39.93 0.35
N THR A 144 54.40 38.86 0.60
CA THR A 144 55.87 38.93 0.65
C THR A 144 56.48 39.29 -0.71
N ILE A 145 55.93 38.75 -1.81
CA ILE A 145 56.35 39.16 -3.17
C ILE A 145 56.09 40.66 -3.38
N HIS A 146 54.91 41.16 -3.00
CA HIS A 146 54.59 42.59 -3.12
C HIS A 146 55.52 43.48 -2.30
N GLU A 147 55.81 43.11 -1.05
CA GLU A 147 56.73 43.85 -0.18
C GLU A 147 58.15 43.89 -0.77
N LEU A 148 58.63 42.77 -1.31
CA LEU A 148 59.93 42.71 -1.98
C LEU A 148 59.95 43.60 -3.23
N GLN A 149 58.90 43.56 -4.07
CA GLN A 149 58.78 44.43 -5.24
C GLN A 149 58.80 45.91 -4.85
N GLN A 150 58.07 46.28 -3.79
CA GLN A 150 58.03 47.65 -3.30
C GLN A 150 59.38 48.11 -2.72
N THR A 151 60.10 47.21 -2.05
CA THR A 151 61.46 47.47 -1.56
C THR A 151 62.41 47.73 -2.72
N LEU A 152 62.39 46.87 -3.76
CA LEU A 152 63.21 47.03 -4.96
C LEU A 152 62.91 48.35 -5.70
N GLU A 153 61.64 48.71 -5.88
CA GLU A 153 61.26 49.99 -6.49
C GLU A 153 61.72 51.21 -5.67
N ASN A 154 61.75 51.11 -4.33
CA ASN A 154 62.22 52.19 -3.48
C ASN A 154 63.74 52.34 -3.55
N ASP A 155 64.48 51.23 -3.58
CA ASP A 155 65.94 51.23 -3.74
C ASP A 155 66.37 51.82 -5.09
N GLU A 156 65.65 51.49 -6.17
CA GLU A 156 65.89 52.04 -7.52
C GLU A 156 65.67 53.57 -7.55
N LYS A 157 64.60 54.07 -6.90
CA LYS A 157 64.35 55.52 -6.76
C LYS A 157 65.39 56.23 -5.89
N LEU A 158 65.94 55.56 -4.87
CA LEU A 158 67.01 56.11 -4.03
C LEU A 158 68.32 56.24 -4.80
N SER A 159 68.69 55.26 -5.62
CA SER A 159 69.91 55.37 -6.45
C SER A 159 69.80 56.46 -7.50
N GLU A 160 68.63 56.62 -8.13
CA GLU A 160 68.37 57.72 -9.09
C GLU A 160 68.47 59.10 -8.42
N ALA A 161 68.04 59.22 -7.15
CA ALA A 161 68.14 60.47 -6.39
C ALA A 161 69.59 60.77 -5.97
N GLU A 162 70.38 59.77 -5.59
CA GLU A 162 71.80 59.94 -5.23
C GLU A 162 72.66 60.34 -6.45
N GLU A 163 72.45 59.73 -7.63
CA GLU A 163 73.13 60.12 -8.88
C GLU A 163 72.79 61.55 -9.33
N SER A 164 71.59 62.06 -8.99
CA SER A 164 71.19 63.44 -9.31
C SER A 164 71.83 64.50 -8.38
N SER A 165 72.40 64.09 -7.25
CA SER A 165 73.00 64.99 -6.25
C SER A 165 74.51 65.17 -6.38
N ASP A 166 75.18 64.31 -7.15
CA ASP A 166 76.62 64.35 -7.40
C ASP A 166 76.92 64.84 -8.83
N ALA A 167 76.41 66.03 -9.18
CA ALA A 167 76.82 66.74 -10.38
C ALA A 167 78.14 67.51 -10.08
N PRO A 168 79.24 67.26 -10.82
CA PRO A 168 80.48 68.00 -10.61
C PRO A 168 80.29 69.46 -10.98
N MET A 169 80.54 70.37 -10.03
CA MET A 169 80.79 71.78 -10.31
C MET A 169 82.14 71.87 -11.06
N GLU A 170 82.11 71.81 -12.40
CA GLU A 170 83.27 72.10 -13.23
C GLU A 170 83.74 73.53 -12.96
N ALA A 171 84.99 73.64 -12.54
CA ALA A 171 85.71 74.89 -12.42
C ALA A 171 86.07 75.41 -13.83
N GLU A 172 85.57 76.60 -14.18
CA GLU A 172 86.10 77.41 -15.27
C GLU A 172 87.56 77.82 -14.94
N ASP A 173 88.48 77.49 -15.85
CA ASP A 173 89.86 78.00 -15.83
C ASP A 173 89.95 79.34 -16.59
N LYS A 174 90.92 80.15 -16.14
CA LYS A 174 91.07 81.61 -16.28
C LYS A 174 91.16 82.17 -17.71
N GLN A 175 90.63 83.40 -17.89
CA GLN A 175 91.44 84.59 -18.27
C GLN A 175 90.79 85.91 -17.88
#